data_AF-A0AAV3HNV0-F1
#
_entry.id   AF-A0AAV3HNV0-F1
#
_cell.length_a   1.000
_cell.length_b   1.000
_cell.length_c   1.000
_cell.angle_alpha   90.00
_cell.angle_beta   90.00
_cell.angle_gamma   90.00
#
_symmetry.space_group_name_H-M   'P 1'
#
loop_
_entity.id
_entity.type
_entity.pdbx_description
1 polymer ?
#
loop_
_entity_poly.entity_id
_entity_poly.type
_entity_poly.pdbx_seq_one_letter_code
_entity_poly.pdbx_strand_id
1 'polypeptide(L)' 'ADFWYKYVGFDGRIIGMTTFGESAPADQLFEMFGFTVENAVNTAKELLA' A
#
# COMPACT_ATOMS: atom_id res chain seq x y z
N ALA A 1 -9.00 -2.00 0.50
CA ALA A 1 -8.43 -0.75 -0.05
C ALA A 1 -9.12 -0.29 -1.36
N ASP A 2 -10.23 -0.92 -1.72
CA ASP A 2 -10.69 -1.05 -3.12
C ASP A 2 -11.35 0.22 -3.66
N PHE A 3 -11.69 1.16 -2.79
CA PHE A 3 -12.27 2.45 -3.15
C PHE A 3 -11.46 3.22 -4.21
N TRP A 4 -10.14 3.00 -4.26
CA TRP A 4 -9.24 3.70 -5.20
C TRP A 4 -9.26 3.16 -6.63
N TYR A 5 -9.82 1.96 -6.89
CA TYR A 5 -9.82 1.36 -8.23
C TYR A 5 -10.44 2.25 -9.31
N LYS A 6 -11.46 3.05 -8.96
CA LYS A 6 -12.07 4.01 -9.88
C LYS A 6 -11.12 5.11 -10.39
N TYR A 7 -9.98 5.32 -9.73
CA TYR A 7 -9.00 6.35 -10.08
C TYR A 7 -7.74 5.76 -10.68
N VAL A 8 -7.28 4.63 -10.15
CA VAL A 8 -6.04 4.00 -10.61
C VAL A 8 -6.26 3.02 -11.76
N GLY A 9 -7.51 2.67 -12.07
CA GLY A 9 -7.85 1.71 -13.13
C GLY A 9 -7.48 0.27 -12.78
N PHE A 10 -7.63 -0.64 -13.75
CA PHE A 10 -7.32 -2.06 -13.55
C PHE A 10 -5.81 -2.34 -13.43
N ASP A 11 -5.00 -1.57 -14.15
CA ASP A 11 -3.54 -1.74 -14.16
C ASP A 11 -2.84 -0.96 -13.03
N GLY A 12 -3.58 -0.16 -12.27
CA GLY A 12 -3.06 0.60 -11.15
C GLY A 12 -2.59 -0.27 -9.97
N ARG A 13 -1.97 0.39 -8.99
CA ARG A 13 -1.61 -0.22 -7.70
C ARG A 13 -2.14 0.63 -6.56
N ILE A 14 -2.51 -0.02 -5.47
CA ILE A 14 -3.01 0.62 -4.25
C ILE A 14 -2.21 0.09 -3.08
N ILE A 15 -1.49 0.97 -2.39
CA ILE A 15 -0.87 0.65 -1.10
C ILE A 15 -1.88 1.04 -0.02
N GLY A 16 -2.42 0.04 0.67
CA GLY A 16 -3.43 0.24 1.69
C GLY A 16 -3.79 -1.07 2.38
N MET A 17 -4.59 -0.99 3.45
CA MET A 17 -4.97 -2.16 4.24
C MET A 17 -6.22 -2.85 3.68
N THR A 18 -6.22 -4.18 3.79
CA THR A 18 -7.36 -5.07 3.48
C THR A 18 -7.77 -5.94 4.67
N THR A 19 -7.09 -5.80 5.80
CA THR A 19 -7.34 -6.49 7.07
C THR A 19 -7.60 -5.48 8.19
N PHE A 20 -8.03 -5.97 9.34
CA PHE A 20 -8.00 -5.18 10.57
C PHE A 20 -6.54 -4.91 11.01
N GLY A 21 -6.39 -3.97 11.94
CA GLY A 21 -5.11 -3.65 12.56
C GLY A 21 -4.75 -4.61 13.68
N GLU A 22 -3.58 -4.38 14.27
CA GLU A 22 -3.03 -5.15 15.39
C GLU A 22 -2.64 -4.21 16.54
N SER A 23 -2.46 -4.76 17.74
CA SER A 23 -2.07 -3.99 18.92
C SER A 23 -0.55 -3.87 19.03
N ALA A 24 0.02 -2.83 18.41
CA ALA A 24 1.45 -2.52 18.50
C ALA A 24 1.69 -1.00 18.32
N PRO A 25 2.92 -0.51 18.58
CA PRO A 25 3.32 0.85 18.22
C PRO A 25 3.15 1.17 16.74
N ALA A 26 2.82 2.42 16.43
CA ALA A 26 2.44 2.84 15.08
C ALA A 26 3.53 2.62 14.02
N ASP A 27 4.80 2.84 14.38
CA ASP A 27 5.96 2.62 13.52
C ASP A 27 6.07 1.16 13.07
N GLN A 28 5.90 0.22 14.00
CA GLN A 28 5.89 -1.21 13.70
C GLN A 28 4.70 -1.59 12.82
N LEU A 29 3.52 -1.00 13.07
CA LEU A 29 2.33 -1.26 12.26
C LEU A 29 2.48 -0.70 10.83
N PHE A 30 3.07 0.48 10.65
CA PHE A 30 3.31 1.03 9.31
C PHE A 30 4.24 0.14 8.51
N GLU A 31 5.32 -0.36 9.11
CA GLU A 31 6.22 -1.31 8.45
C GLU A 31 5.51 -2.63 8.11
N MET A 32 4.79 -3.22 9.08
CA MET A 32 4.02 -4.45 8.89
C MET A 32 2.99 -4.35 7.76
N PHE A 33 2.26 -3.24 7.67
CA PHE A 33 1.24 -3.03 6.65
C PHE A 33 1.80 -2.46 5.33
N GLY A 34 3.13 -2.36 5.20
CA GLY A 34 3.78 -1.97 3.95
C GLY A 34 3.70 -0.48 3.63
N PHE A 35 3.41 0.37 4.61
CA PHE A 35 3.47 1.84 4.47
C PHE A 35 4.92 2.32 4.62
N THR A 36 5.79 1.83 3.75
CA THR A 36 7.22 2.18 3.72
C THR A 36 7.56 2.90 2.42
N VAL A 37 8.60 3.75 2.47
CA VAL A 37 9.10 4.46 1.29
C VAL A 37 9.57 3.47 0.23
N GLU A 38 10.25 2.40 0.65
CA GLU A 38 10.72 1.36 -0.26
C GLU A 38 9.57 0.70 -1.03
N ASN A 39 8.50 0.30 -0.32
CA ASN A 39 7.34 -0.31 -0.97
C ASN A 39 6.67 0.66 -1.96
N ALA A 40 6.53 1.94 -1.57
CA ALA A 40 5.98 2.97 -2.45
C ALA A 40 6.79 3.16 -3.74
N VAL A 41 8.12 3.23 -3.62
CA VAL A 41 9.02 3.40 -4.78
C VAL A 41 9.01 2.16 -5.68
N ASN A 42 9.06 0.96 -5.11
CA ASN A 42 9.04 -0.28 -5.88
C ASN A 42 7.71 -0.43 -6.63
N THR A 43 6.58 -0.22 -5.94
CA THR A 43 5.24 -0.24 -6.54
C THR A 43 5.11 0.77 -7.69
N ALA A 44 5.66 1.98 -7.53
CA ALA A 44 5.63 2.98 -8.59
C ALA A 44 6.50 2.61 -9.79
N LYS A 45 7.67 1.99 -9.57
CA LYS A 45 8.55 1.52 -10.64
C LYS A 45 7.92 0.38 -11.44
N GLU A 46 7.24 -0.55 -10.77
CA GLU A 46 6.51 -1.65 -11.43
C GLU A 46 5.46 -1.14 -12.41
N LEU A 47 4.84 0.01 -12.14
CA LEU A 47 3.84 0.63 -13.02
C LEU A 47 4.43 1.29 -14.27
N LEU A 48 5.74 1.58 -14.27
CA LEU A 48 6.43 2.30 -15.35
C LEU A 48 7.27 1.39 -16.24
N ALA A 49 7.36 0.09 -15.91
CA ALA A 49 8.06 -0.93 -16.68
C ALA A 49 7.15 -1.51 -17.77
#